data_AF-A0A401NGY0-F1
#
_entry.id   AF-A0A401NGY0-F1
#
_cell.length_a   1.000
_cell.length_b   1.000
_cell.length_c   1.000
_cell.angle_alpha   90.00
_cell.angle_beta   90.00
_cell.angle_gamma   90.00
#
_symmetry.space_group_name_H-M   'P 1'
#
loop_
_entity.id
_entity.type
_entity.pdbx_description
1 polymer ?
#
loop_
_entity_poly.entity_id
_entity_poly.type
_entity_poly.pdbx_seq_one_letter_code
_entity_poly.pdbx_strand_id
1 'polypeptide(L)'
;MAGEVIIGNKELADELNSYFASVFMVKDTSGMPELQENHGAGASVVAITKEKVLGKLKDLKVDKSPGPDGLHPRVRKEIAEEIA
;
A
#
# COMPACT_ATOMS: atom_id res chain seq x y z
N MET A 1 -39.62 3.98 -16.87
CA MET A 1 -38.70 5.10 -16.56
C MET A 1 -37.69 5.16 -17.69
N ALA A 2 -37.60 6.28 -18.41
CA ALA A 2 -36.60 6.46 -19.46
C ALA A 2 -35.30 6.93 -18.80
N GLY A 3 -34.17 6.28 -19.11
CA GLY A 3 -32.85 6.73 -18.68
C GLY A 3 -32.36 7.86 -19.59
N GLU A 4 -31.71 8.86 -19.01
CA GLU A 4 -31.05 9.92 -19.75
C GLU A 4 -29.66 9.47 -20.19
N VAL A 5 -29.29 9.76 -21.44
CA VAL A 5 -27.97 9.41 -21.98
C VAL A 5 -27.06 10.63 -21.89
N ILE A 6 -26.00 10.52 -21.09
CA ILE A 6 -25.01 11.58 -20.92
C ILE A 6 -23.83 11.35 -21.85
N ILE A 7 -23.49 12.36 -22.66
CA ILE A 7 -22.44 12.27 -23.70
C ILE A 7 -21.24 13.16 -23.36
N GLY A 8 -21.43 14.22 -22.56
CA GLY A 8 -20.35 15.13 -22.16
C GLY A 8 -19.44 14.52 -21.09
N ASN A 9 -18.12 14.63 -21.27
CA ASN A 9 -17.13 14.08 -20.32
C ASN A 9 -17.27 14.65 -18.90
N LYS A 10 -17.55 15.96 -18.79
CA LYS A 10 -17.73 16.62 -17.48
C LYS A 10 -19.03 16.16 -16.81
N GLU A 11 -20.11 16.17 -17.56
CA GLU A 11 -21.43 15.74 -17.07
C GLU A 11 -21.41 14.28 -16.63
N LEU A 12 -20.72 13.42 -17.39
CA LEU A 12 -20.50 12.03 -17.02
C LEU A 12 -19.68 11.91 -15.73
N ALA A 13 -18.62 12.69 -15.58
CA ALA A 13 -17.79 12.68 -14.38
C ALA A 13 -18.59 13.15 -13.14
N ASP A 14 -19.39 14.21 -13.29
CA ASP A 14 -20.23 14.76 -12.23
C ASP A 14 -21.33 13.75 -11.82
N GLU A 15 -21.99 13.11 -12.78
CA GLU A 15 -23.05 12.12 -12.50
C GLU A 15 -22.50 10.85 -11.83
N LEU A 16 -21.36 10.35 -12.32
CA LEU A 16 -20.68 9.21 -11.70
C LEU A 16 -20.27 9.53 -10.26
N ASN A 17 -19.67 10.71 -10.05
CA ASN A 17 -19.27 11.13 -8.71
C ASN A 17 -20.47 11.30 -7.78
N SER A 18 -21.58 11.87 -8.26
CA SER A 18 -22.83 11.97 -7.51
C SER A 18 -23.38 10.60 -7.10
N TYR A 19 -23.44 9.66 -8.05
CA TYR A 19 -23.90 8.31 -7.78
C TYR A 19 -23.00 7.59 -6.77
N PHE A 20 -21.68 7.63 -6.96
CA PHE A 20 -20.75 6.99 -6.03
C PHE A 20 -20.72 7.68 -4.67
N ALA A 21 -20.87 9.00 -4.60
CA ALA A 21 -21.06 9.74 -3.35
C ALA A 21 -22.30 9.26 -2.59
N SER A 22 -23.40 9.00 -3.31
CA SER A 22 -24.69 8.61 -2.71
C SER A 22 -24.66 7.25 -1.99
N VAL A 23 -23.78 6.34 -2.41
CA VAL A 23 -23.64 5.02 -1.76
C VAL A 23 -22.74 5.05 -0.53
N PHE A 24 -22.01 6.14 -0.29
CA PHE A 24 -21.32 6.34 0.98
C PHE A 24 -22.34 6.74 2.04
N MET A 25 -22.51 5.87 3.04
CA MET A 25 -23.29 6.18 4.22
C MET A 25 -22.63 7.33 5.00
N VAL A 26 -23.38 8.38 5.28
CA VAL A 26 -22.99 9.38 6.29
C VAL A 26 -22.99 8.65 7.63
N LYS A 27 -21.80 8.22 8.08
CA LYS A 27 -21.67 7.51 9.34
C LYS A 27 -22.03 8.47 10.47
N ASP A 28 -23.03 8.08 11.26
CA ASP A 28 -23.26 8.68 12.56
C ASP A 28 -22.05 8.36 13.45
N THR A 29 -21.26 9.38 13.76
CA THR A 29 -20.06 9.24 14.59
C THR A 29 -20.38 9.33 16.08
N SER A 30 -21.64 9.58 16.47
CA SER A 30 -22.02 9.78 17.88
C SER A 30 -21.88 8.52 18.76
N GLY A 31 -21.71 7.34 18.14
CA GLY A 31 -21.39 6.08 18.82
C GLY A 31 -20.02 5.47 18.44
N MET A 32 -19.17 6.20 17.70
CA MET A 32 -17.81 5.70 17.46
C MET A 32 -17.00 5.74 18.76
N PRO A 33 -16.25 4.67 19.09
CA PRO A 33 -15.33 4.74 20.20
C PRO A 33 -14.30 5.83 19.94
N GLU A 34 -13.99 6.65 20.95
CA GLU A 34 -12.84 7.53 20.88
C GLU A 34 -11.59 6.68 20.60
N LEU A 35 -10.96 6.93 19.45
CA LEU A 35 -9.62 6.44 19.18
C LEU A 35 -8.70 7.11 20.19
N GLN A 36 -8.41 6.42 21.28
CA GLN A 36 -7.28 6.81 22.12
C GLN A 36 -6.05 6.78 21.23
N GLU A 37 -5.32 7.90 21.18
CA GLU A 37 -3.99 7.92 20.58
C GLU A 37 -3.17 6.86 21.31
N ASN A 38 -3.02 5.71 20.66
CA ASN A 38 -2.10 4.70 21.12
C ASN A 38 -0.72 5.34 20.93
N HIS A 39 -0.23 5.98 21.99
CA HIS A 39 1.17 6.23 22.21
C HIS A 39 1.80 4.86 22.43
N GLY A 40 1.72 4.01 21.39
CA GLY A 40 2.16 2.64 21.45
C GLY A 40 3.56 2.68 22.02
N ALA A 41 3.81 1.81 23.01
CA ALA A 41 5.12 1.65 23.63
C ALA A 41 6.16 1.82 22.52
N GLY A 42 6.93 2.92 22.59
CA GLY A 42 7.65 3.49 21.46
C GLY A 42 8.29 2.38 20.64
N ALA A 43 8.07 2.42 19.31
CA ALA A 43 8.38 1.33 18.38
C ALA A 43 9.56 0.50 18.89
N SER A 44 9.29 -0.74 19.30
CA SER A 44 10.29 -1.58 19.93
C SER A 44 11.52 -1.64 19.02
N VAL A 45 12.71 -1.50 19.61
CA VAL A 45 13.95 -1.48 18.83
C VAL A 45 14.05 -2.81 18.08
N VAL A 46 13.91 -2.73 16.76
CA VAL A 46 14.06 -3.90 15.90
C VAL A 46 15.56 -4.17 15.74
N ALA A 47 16.02 -5.28 16.30
CA ALA A 47 17.39 -5.74 16.07
C ALA A 47 17.54 -6.23 14.62
N ILE A 48 18.18 -5.42 13.79
CA ILE A 48 18.65 -5.77 12.44
C ILE A 48 20.06 -6.34 12.59
N THR A 49 20.22 -7.64 12.34
CA THR A 49 21.53 -8.31 12.40
C THR A 49 21.93 -8.75 11.01
N LYS A 50 23.24 -8.89 10.77
CA LYS A 50 23.78 -9.32 9.47
C LYS A 50 23.16 -10.65 9.03
N GLU A 51 22.98 -11.59 9.93
CA GLU A 51 22.41 -12.91 9.64
C GLU A 51 20.97 -12.81 9.16
N LYS A 52 20.17 -11.91 9.76
CA LYS A 52 18.79 -11.65 9.32
C LYS A 52 18.76 -11.05 7.93
N VAL A 53 19.65 -10.09 7.65
CA VAL A 53 19.72 -9.44 6.34
C VAL A 53 20.18 -10.44 5.27
N LEU A 54 21.22 -11.22 5.56
CA LEU A 54 21.71 -12.30 4.69
C LEU A 54 20.61 -13.32 4.38
N GLY A 55 19.84 -13.75 5.38
CA GLY A 55 18.72 -14.67 5.17
C GLY A 55 17.72 -14.10 4.16
N LYS A 56 17.32 -12.83 4.33
CA LYS A 56 16.39 -12.17 3.41
C LYS A 56 16.96 -12.02 2.00
N LEU A 57 18.24 -11.70 1.85
CA LEU A 57 18.89 -11.56 0.54
C LEU A 57 19.05 -12.91 -0.17
N LYS A 58 19.38 -13.97 0.57
CA LYS A 58 19.53 -15.34 0.02
C LYS A 58 18.18 -15.95 -0.35
N ASP A 59 17.09 -15.55 0.29
CA ASP A 59 15.73 -16.00 -0.03
C ASP A 59 15.10 -15.31 -1.26
N LEU A 60 15.78 -14.32 -1.86
CA LEU A 60 15.29 -13.66 -3.06
C LEU A 60 15.12 -14.64 -4.22
N LYS A 61 13.94 -14.57 -4.86
CA LYS A 61 13.61 -15.29 -6.08
C LYS A 61 14.30 -14.62 -7.27
N VAL A 62 15.25 -15.34 -7.87
CA VAL A 62 16.12 -14.80 -8.94
C VAL A 62 15.39 -14.56 -10.26
N ASP A 63 14.17 -15.06 -10.42
CA ASP A 63 13.32 -14.94 -11.60
C ASP A 63 12.38 -13.72 -11.55
N LYS A 64 12.47 -12.89 -10.50
CA LYS A 64 11.64 -11.69 -10.35
C LYS A 64 12.24 -10.48 -11.06
N SER A 65 11.36 -9.58 -11.50
CA SER A 65 11.75 -8.32 -12.11
C SER A 65 12.54 -7.44 -11.14
N PRO A 66 13.45 -6.58 -11.65
CA PRO A 66 14.14 -5.58 -10.85
C PRO A 66 13.17 -4.62 -10.13
N GLY A 67 13.61 -4.11 -8.99
CA GLY A 67 12.89 -3.07 -8.26
C GLY A 67 13.06 -1.68 -8.89
N PRO A 68 12.54 -0.62 -8.23
CA PRO A 68 12.72 0.76 -8.66
C PRO A 68 14.19 1.21 -8.73
N ASP A 69 15.09 0.48 -8.05
CA ASP A 69 16.53 0.68 -8.09
C ASP A 69 17.20 0.02 -9.31
N GLY A 70 16.46 -0.70 -10.14
CA GLY A 70 16.95 -1.37 -11.35
C GLY A 70 17.82 -2.61 -11.08
N LEU A 71 18.06 -2.99 -9.82
CA LEU A 71 18.91 -4.12 -9.49
C LEU A 71 18.12 -5.43 -9.57
N HIS A 72 18.59 -6.33 -10.42
CA HIS A 72 18.00 -7.66 -10.55
C HIS A 72 18.23 -8.49 -9.28
N PRO A 73 17.25 -9.29 -8.82
CA PRO A 73 17.37 -10.10 -7.59
C PRO A 73 18.57 -11.05 -7.60
N ARG A 74 18.99 -11.55 -8.78
CA ARG A 74 20.21 -12.36 -8.92
C ARG A 74 21.47 -11.63 -8.45
N VAL A 75 21.62 -10.37 -8.86
CA VAL A 75 22.79 -9.54 -8.49
C VAL A 75 22.81 -9.33 -6.97
N ARG A 76 21.67 -8.95 -6.37
CA ARG A 76 21.53 -8.76 -4.91
C ARG A 76 21.87 -10.03 -4.12
N LYS A 77 21.54 -11.20 -4.66
CA LYS A 77 21.84 -12.49 -4.03
C LYS A 77 23.32 -12.86 -4.12
N GLU A 78 23.99 -12.52 -5.23
CA GLU A 78 25.43 -12.75 -5.43
C GLU A 78 26.29 -11.84 -4.54
N ILE A 79 25.89 -10.57 -4.37
CA ILE A 79 26.63 -9.60 -3.53
C ILE A 79 26.14 -9.56 -2.08
N ALA A 80 25.34 -10.53 -1.65
CA ALA A 80 24.63 -10.48 -0.37
C ALA A 80 25.57 -10.29 0.85
N GLU A 81 26.78 -10.84 0.81
CA GLU A 81 27.76 -10.72 1.90
C GLU A 81 28.33 -9.30 2.08
N GLU A 82 28.35 -8.51 1.00
CA GLU A 82 28.86 -7.14 0.97
C GLU A 82 27.80 -6.11 1.40
N ILE A 83 26.53 -6.42 1.18
CA ILE A 83 25.41 -5.49 1.42
C ILE A 83 24.59 -5.81 2.68
N ALA A 84 24.97 -6.85 3.44
CA ALA A 84 24.27 -7.31 4.63
C ALA A 84 24.90 -6.88 5.95
#